data_AF-A0A4Z2GD51-F1
#
_entry.id   AF-A0A4Z2GD51-F1
#
_cell.length_a   1.000
_cell.length_b   1.000
_cell.length_c   1.000
_cell.angle_alpha   90.00
_cell.angle_beta   90.00
_cell.angle_gamma   90.00
#
_symmetry.space_group_name_H-M   'P 1'
#
loop_
_entity.id
_entity.type
_entity.pdbx_description
1 polymer ?
#
loop_
_entity_poly.entity_id
_entity_poly.type
_entity_poly.pdbx_seq_one_letter_code
_entity_poly.pdbx_strand_id
1 'polypeptide(L)'
;MYLYPVNIRQNLKDVKMDFPDDYGYNVDYNYTYESNDTPHEEAVFHHQSACFKEVLCVLLLVVSVAIFLLGFFGNALVIWISGFKMKKTVNTTWYLSLAISDFVFCAFLPFSIISVVMEEWVFGLFMCKFASSVMFLNMFSSIFLLVVISIDRCVSVVLRTNRMTKSSKPFKVMSALVAAFFVCWLPYHVFILLELNHQNYDYRVLVAGLKVGTAMAAANSFLNPVLYVFMGNDFKRKFKSTVLSKMENAMGDEGRTTSRYLSRSSSVDGRASTHI
;
A
#
# COMPACT_ATOMS: atom_id res chain seq x y z
N MET A 1 -0.94 -4.00 19.33
CA MET A 1 0.48 -3.62 19.48
C MET A 1 1.08 -3.00 18.22
N TYR A 2 0.43 -3.07 17.04
CA TYR A 2 1.13 -2.87 15.77
C TYR A 2 0.80 -1.61 14.94
N LEU A 3 -0.11 -0.77 15.43
CA LEU A 3 -0.25 0.62 14.98
C LEU A 3 -0.75 1.46 16.18
N TYR A 4 -0.26 1.20 17.39
CA TYR A 4 -0.48 2.18 18.45
C TYR A 4 0.36 3.39 18.04
N PRO A 5 -0.22 4.52 17.59
CA PRO A 5 0.56 5.74 17.61
C PRO A 5 1.05 5.87 19.05
N VAL A 6 2.36 6.01 19.20
CA VAL A 6 3.02 6.23 20.50
C VAL A 6 2.28 7.32 21.28
N ASN A 7 1.67 8.28 20.57
CA ASN A 7 0.81 9.33 21.08
C ASN A 7 -0.40 8.86 21.92
N ILE A 8 -1.09 7.76 21.55
CA ILE A 8 -2.19 7.21 22.38
C ILE A 8 -1.64 6.52 23.63
N ARG A 9 -0.44 5.92 23.56
CA ARG A 9 0.18 5.26 24.72
C ARG A 9 0.77 6.28 25.70
N GLN A 10 1.23 7.43 25.22
CA GLN A 10 1.58 8.59 26.04
C GLN A 10 0.33 9.16 26.72
N ASN A 11 -0.73 9.48 25.95
CA ASN A 11 -2.00 9.95 26.50
C ASN A 11 -2.62 8.97 27.51
N LEU A 12 -2.52 7.65 27.31
CA LEU A 12 -2.98 6.66 28.30
C LEU A 12 -2.06 6.50 29.52
N LYS A 13 -0.80 6.94 29.45
CA LYS A 13 0.07 7.04 30.63
C LYS A 13 -0.20 8.34 31.38
N ASP A 14 -0.44 9.44 30.66
CA ASP A 14 -0.75 10.75 31.21
C ASP A 14 -2.14 10.76 31.88
N VAL A 15 -3.12 10.03 31.33
CA VAL A 15 -4.46 9.84 31.96
C VAL A 15 -4.41 8.87 33.17
N LYS A 16 -3.32 8.14 33.38
CA LYS A 16 -3.22 7.11 34.44
C LYS A 16 -2.20 7.44 35.55
N MET A 17 -1.68 8.65 35.58
CA MET A 17 -0.85 9.17 36.68
C MET A 17 -1.36 10.54 37.09
N ASP A 18 -2.50 10.59 37.77
CA ASP A 18 -2.83 11.68 38.69
C ASP A 18 -3.77 11.14 39.77
N PHE A 19 -3.18 10.41 40.72
CA PHE A 19 -3.71 10.33 42.07
C PHE A 19 -2.55 10.70 43.01
N PRO A 20 -2.48 11.96 43.46
CA PRO A 20 -1.61 12.33 44.56
C PRO A 20 -2.17 11.76 45.85
N ASP A 21 -1.29 11.13 46.62
CA ASP A 21 -1.55 10.70 47.99
C ASP A 21 -2.00 11.89 48.86
N ASP A 22 -2.96 11.57 49.72
CA ASP A 22 -3.56 12.34 50.81
C ASP A 22 -2.56 13.20 51.60
N TYR A 23 -2.81 14.53 51.67
CA TYR A 23 -2.64 15.36 52.86
C TYR A 23 -3.53 16.61 52.76
N GLY A 24 -4.52 16.69 53.63
CA GLY A 24 -5.55 17.73 53.62
C GLY A 24 -5.08 19.15 53.95
N TYR A 25 -5.67 20.12 53.26
CA TYR A 25 -5.95 21.48 53.73
C TYR A 25 -7.24 21.96 53.04
N ASN A 26 -8.24 22.34 53.84
CA ASN A 26 -9.51 22.88 53.35
C ASN A 26 -9.29 24.25 52.68
N VAL A 27 -9.75 24.42 51.44
CA VAL A 27 -9.99 25.74 50.85
C VAL A 27 -11.31 25.69 50.07
N ASP A 28 -12.32 26.37 50.60
CA ASP A 28 -13.61 26.62 49.96
C ASP A 28 -13.43 27.40 48.65
N TYR A 29 -14.04 26.93 47.56
CA TYR A 29 -14.23 27.73 46.35
C TYR A 29 -15.72 27.87 46.04
N ASN A 30 -16.22 29.07 46.35
CA ASN A 30 -17.55 29.56 45.97
C ASN A 30 -17.55 29.87 44.46
N TYR A 31 -18.44 29.23 43.70
CA TYR A 31 -18.66 29.58 42.29
C TYR A 31 -19.47 30.87 42.17
N THR A 32 -18.93 31.87 41.48
CA THR A 32 -19.71 32.99 40.93
C THR A 32 -19.53 33.01 39.42
N TYR A 33 -20.64 32.92 38.69
CA TYR A 33 -20.70 33.04 37.23
C TYR A 33 -20.65 34.53 36.86
N GLU A 34 -19.61 34.97 36.15
CA GLU A 34 -19.63 36.22 35.40
C GLU A 34 -19.46 35.92 33.91
N SER A 35 -20.54 36.11 33.18
CA SER A 35 -20.62 36.15 31.73
C SER A 35 -19.95 37.41 31.20
N ASN A 36 -18.97 37.29 30.31
CA ASN A 36 -18.57 38.38 29.42
C ASN A 36 -18.23 37.84 28.03
N ASP A 37 -19.09 38.20 27.07
CA ASP A 37 -18.95 37.99 25.64
C ASP A 37 -17.64 38.60 25.10
N THR A 38 -16.90 37.82 24.32
CA THR A 38 -15.89 38.32 23.38
C THR A 38 -15.98 37.53 22.07
N PRO A 39 -15.85 38.18 20.89
CA PRO A 39 -16.13 37.54 19.61
C PRO A 39 -15.04 36.54 19.25
N HIS A 40 -15.47 35.36 18.84
CA HIS A 40 -14.65 34.27 18.30
C HIS A 40 -13.59 34.75 17.30
N GLU A 41 -12.34 34.91 17.74
CA GLU A 41 -11.20 34.60 16.89
C GLU A 41 -11.09 33.08 16.84
N GLU A 42 -11.70 32.48 15.82
CA GLU A 42 -11.34 31.13 15.40
C GLU A 42 -9.84 31.16 15.08
N ALA A 43 -9.02 30.70 16.03
CA ALA A 43 -7.67 30.29 15.75
C ALA A 43 -7.77 29.12 14.76
N VAL A 44 -7.75 29.43 13.47
CA VAL A 44 -7.51 28.48 12.40
C VAL A 44 -6.16 27.87 12.70
N PHE A 45 -6.18 26.71 13.37
CA PHE A 45 -5.01 25.89 13.60
C PHE A 45 -4.59 25.41 12.22
N HIS A 46 -3.73 26.21 11.56
CA HIS A 46 -2.99 25.75 10.41
C HIS A 46 -2.14 24.58 10.91
N HIS A 47 -2.68 23.36 10.77
CA HIS A 47 -1.96 22.12 10.99
C HIS A 47 -0.92 22.00 9.89
N GLN A 48 0.16 22.77 10.04
CA GLN A 48 1.26 22.77 9.11
C GLN A 48 2.09 21.51 9.39
N SER A 49 1.67 20.39 8.79
CA SER A 49 2.32 19.09 8.90
C SER A 49 3.84 19.25 8.79
N ALA A 50 4.58 18.98 9.88
CA ALA A 50 6.03 19.16 9.91
C ALA A 50 6.73 18.23 8.92
N CYS A 51 6.05 17.16 8.49
CA CYS A 51 6.46 16.25 7.42
C CYS A 51 6.93 16.97 6.13
N PHE A 52 6.32 18.08 5.71
CA PHE A 52 6.74 18.75 4.46
C PHE A 52 8.13 19.40 4.54
N LYS A 53 8.67 19.62 5.74
CA LYS A 53 10.01 20.19 5.94
C LYS A 53 11.12 19.13 5.88
N GLU A 54 10.77 17.87 6.11
CA GLU A 54 11.70 16.74 6.14
C GLU A 54 11.77 16.07 4.76
N VAL A 55 12.93 16.17 4.08
CA VAL A 55 13.15 15.57 2.75
C VAL A 55 12.81 14.08 2.75
N LEU A 56 13.17 13.36 3.82
CA LEU A 56 12.86 11.95 4.00
C LEU A 56 11.35 11.69 4.01
N CYS A 57 10.56 12.54 4.67
CA CYS A 57 9.12 12.36 4.77
C CYS A 57 8.44 12.59 3.41
N VAL A 58 8.85 13.63 2.68
CA VAL A 58 8.37 13.90 1.32
C VAL A 58 8.72 12.75 0.38
N LEU A 59 9.95 12.24 0.41
CA LEU A 59 10.37 11.09 -0.39
C LEU A 59 9.51 9.85 -0.08
N LEU A 60 9.31 9.53 1.20
CA LEU A 60 8.48 8.40 1.61
C LEU A 60 7.02 8.55 1.20
N LEU A 61 6.48 9.77 1.23
CA LEU A 61 5.12 10.05 0.78
C LEU A 61 4.99 9.81 -0.72
N VAL A 62 5.90 10.37 -1.53
CA VAL A 62 5.94 10.16 -2.98
C VAL A 62 6.04 8.67 -3.31
N VAL A 63 6.94 7.95 -2.64
CA VAL A 63 7.10 6.50 -2.81
C VAL A 63 5.80 5.77 -2.43
N SER A 64 5.19 6.11 -1.28
CA SER A 64 3.96 5.45 -0.83
C SER A 64 2.78 5.68 -1.78
N VAL A 65 2.66 6.88 -2.35
CA VAL A 65 1.65 7.17 -3.39
C VAL A 65 1.92 6.37 -4.65
N ALA A 66 3.18 6.27 -5.09
CA ALA A 66 3.53 5.45 -6.24
C ALA A 66 3.21 3.97 -6.00
N ILE A 67 3.53 3.44 -4.81
CA ILE A 67 3.19 2.07 -4.40
C ILE A 67 1.68 1.88 -4.40
N PHE A 68 0.90 2.82 -3.87
CA PHE A 68 -0.55 2.77 -3.89
C PHE A 68 -1.09 2.65 -5.33
N LEU A 69 -0.68 3.54 -6.23
CA LEU A 69 -1.17 3.54 -7.61
C LEU A 69 -0.78 2.25 -8.34
N LEU A 70 0.50 1.87 -8.29
CA LEU A 70 1.01 0.68 -8.96
C LEU A 70 0.40 -0.60 -8.38
N GLY A 71 0.33 -0.69 -7.06
CA GLY A 71 -0.20 -1.85 -6.35
C GLY A 71 -1.72 -1.98 -6.48
N PHE A 72 -2.48 -0.90 -6.34
CA PHE A 72 -3.93 -0.95 -6.46
C PHE A 72 -4.36 -1.33 -7.88
N PHE A 73 -3.92 -0.57 -8.89
CA PHE A 73 -4.31 -0.83 -10.28
C PHE A 73 -3.66 -2.10 -10.84
N GLY A 74 -2.40 -2.37 -10.50
CA GLY A 74 -1.68 -3.56 -10.94
C GLY A 74 -2.29 -4.84 -10.39
N ASN A 75 -2.50 -4.92 -9.08
CA ASN A 75 -3.09 -6.11 -8.46
C ASN A 75 -4.57 -6.26 -8.83
N ALA A 76 -5.34 -5.18 -9.01
CA ALA A 76 -6.71 -5.26 -9.54
C ALA A 76 -6.76 -5.88 -10.95
N LEU A 77 -5.83 -5.49 -11.84
CA LEU A 77 -5.73 -6.07 -13.18
C LEU A 77 -5.37 -7.56 -13.14
N VAL A 78 -4.49 -7.97 -12.22
CA VAL A 78 -4.14 -9.37 -12.01
C VAL A 78 -5.35 -10.16 -11.52
N ILE A 79 -6.07 -9.65 -10.53
CA ILE A 79 -7.30 -10.28 -10.02
C ILE A 79 -8.30 -10.46 -11.16
N TRP A 80 -8.48 -9.45 -12.00
CA TRP A 80 -9.37 -9.52 -13.15
C TRP A 80 -8.96 -10.62 -14.15
N ILE A 81 -7.69 -10.64 -14.56
CA ILE A 81 -7.18 -11.62 -15.54
C ILE A 81 -7.23 -13.04 -14.97
N SER A 82 -6.71 -13.23 -13.75
CA SER A 82 -6.62 -14.54 -13.10
C SER A 82 -7.97 -15.06 -12.62
N GLY A 83 -8.89 -14.15 -12.26
CA GLY A 83 -10.23 -14.47 -11.79
C GLY A 83 -11.18 -14.86 -12.92
N PHE A 84 -11.24 -14.05 -13.98
CA PHE A 84 -12.26 -14.16 -15.02
C PHE A 84 -11.75 -14.70 -16.36
N LYS A 85 -10.45 -14.54 -16.67
CA LYS A 85 -9.90 -14.93 -17.99
C LYS A 85 -9.09 -16.22 -17.98
N MET A 86 -8.78 -16.78 -16.82
CA MET A 86 -7.96 -17.99 -16.68
C MET A 86 -8.74 -19.18 -16.15
N LYS A 87 -8.30 -20.39 -16.54
CA LYS A 87 -8.79 -21.63 -15.94
C LYS A 87 -8.29 -21.71 -14.50
N LYS A 88 -9.16 -22.13 -13.57
CA LYS A 88 -8.79 -22.34 -12.17
C LYS A 88 -7.90 -23.58 -12.07
N THR A 89 -6.66 -23.35 -11.70
CA THR A 89 -5.64 -24.35 -11.35
C THR A 89 -5.09 -24.03 -9.96
N VAL A 90 -4.44 -25.01 -9.31
CA VAL A 90 -3.82 -24.82 -8.00
C VAL A 90 -2.91 -23.59 -8.00
N ASN A 91 -2.00 -23.49 -8.97
CA ASN A 91 -1.05 -22.37 -9.08
C ASN A 91 -1.75 -21.02 -9.28
N THR A 92 -2.76 -20.95 -10.14
CA THR A 92 -3.51 -19.71 -10.37
C THR A 92 -4.31 -19.26 -9.14
N THR A 93 -4.80 -20.19 -8.32
CA THR A 93 -5.51 -19.86 -7.08
C THR A 93 -4.58 -19.22 -6.06
N TRP A 94 -3.36 -19.74 -5.87
CA TRP A 94 -2.39 -19.14 -4.96
C TRP A 94 -1.94 -17.75 -5.39
N TYR A 95 -1.69 -17.55 -6.69
CA TYR A 95 -1.40 -16.21 -7.23
C TYR A 95 -2.58 -15.25 -7.09
N LEU A 96 -3.81 -15.74 -7.23
CA LEU A 96 -5.01 -14.95 -7.01
C LEU A 96 -5.13 -14.54 -5.53
N SER A 97 -4.89 -15.45 -4.59
CA SER A 97 -4.89 -15.16 -3.16
C SER A 97 -3.83 -14.11 -2.79
N LEU A 98 -2.63 -14.20 -3.35
CA LEU A 98 -1.60 -13.17 -3.19
C LEU A 98 -2.08 -11.82 -3.72
N ALA A 99 -2.58 -11.77 -4.97
CA ALA A 99 -3.05 -10.52 -5.58
C ALA A 99 -4.20 -9.88 -4.79
N ILE A 100 -5.10 -10.67 -4.20
CA ILE A 100 -6.16 -10.19 -3.31
C ILE A 100 -5.57 -9.58 -2.04
N SER A 101 -4.60 -10.26 -1.42
CA SER A 101 -3.94 -9.77 -0.20
C SER A 101 -3.22 -8.44 -0.45
N ASP A 102 -2.46 -8.35 -1.54
CA ASP A 102 -1.78 -7.11 -1.95
C ASP A 102 -2.76 -6.00 -2.32
N PHE A 103 -3.85 -6.33 -3.01
CA PHE A 103 -4.88 -5.35 -3.34
C PHE A 103 -5.52 -4.76 -2.07
N VAL A 104 -5.89 -5.62 -1.12
CA VAL A 104 -6.44 -5.18 0.17
C VAL A 104 -5.39 -4.35 0.91
N PHE A 105 -4.14 -4.79 0.98
CA PHE A 105 -3.07 -4.00 1.60
C PHE A 105 -2.90 -2.62 0.96
N CYS A 106 -2.83 -2.55 -0.37
CA CYS A 106 -2.73 -1.27 -1.08
C CYS A 106 -3.95 -0.38 -0.87
N ALA A 107 -5.16 -0.93 -0.82
CA ALA A 107 -6.37 -0.15 -0.54
C ALA A 107 -6.33 0.53 0.84
N PHE A 108 -5.58 -0.01 1.80
CA PHE A 108 -5.42 0.56 3.13
C PHE A 108 -4.22 1.52 3.27
N LEU A 109 -3.29 1.56 2.31
CA LEU A 109 -2.14 2.48 2.31
C LEU A 109 -2.51 3.97 2.44
N PRO A 110 -3.57 4.50 1.81
CA PRO A 110 -3.95 5.90 1.95
C PRO A 110 -4.21 6.32 3.40
N PHE A 111 -4.78 5.44 4.23
CA PHE A 111 -5.02 5.70 5.65
C PHE A 111 -3.69 5.84 6.41
N SER A 112 -2.71 4.99 6.10
CA SER A 112 -1.36 5.10 6.65
C SER A 112 -0.69 6.40 6.21
N ILE A 113 -0.84 6.82 4.95
CA ILE A 113 -0.30 8.09 4.44
C ILE A 113 -0.91 9.26 5.21
N ILE A 114 -2.23 9.29 5.37
CA ILE A 114 -2.91 10.35 6.14
C ILE A 114 -2.40 10.38 7.59
N SER A 115 -2.19 9.22 8.22
CA SER A 115 -1.65 9.18 9.59
C SER A 115 -0.21 9.72 9.70
N VAL A 116 0.58 9.62 8.64
CA VAL A 116 1.93 10.20 8.58
C VAL A 116 1.87 11.71 8.42
N VAL A 117 0.93 12.22 7.62
CA VAL A 117 0.74 13.66 7.38
C VAL A 117 0.12 14.37 8.59
N MET A 118 -0.84 13.71 9.26
CA MET A 118 -1.51 14.23 10.45
C MET A 118 -0.66 14.05 11.72
N GLU A 119 0.42 13.27 11.64
CA GLU A 119 1.28 12.85 12.76
C GLU A 119 0.55 12.08 13.88
N GLU A 120 -0.72 11.76 13.65
CA GLU A 120 -1.59 11.02 14.55
C GLU A 120 -2.52 10.05 13.80
N TRP A 121 -2.97 9.01 14.50
CA TRP A 121 -3.95 8.06 13.96
C TRP A 121 -5.38 8.47 14.33
N VAL A 122 -6.10 9.05 13.37
CA VAL A 122 -7.47 9.58 13.58
C VAL A 122 -8.59 8.59 13.27
N PHE A 123 -8.30 7.44 12.65
CA PHE A 123 -9.33 6.49 12.16
C PHE A 123 -9.86 5.51 13.22
N GLY A 124 -9.51 5.72 14.49
CA GLY A 124 -9.92 4.88 15.61
C GLY A 124 -9.21 3.53 15.72
N LEU A 125 -9.46 2.84 16.83
CA LEU A 125 -8.76 1.59 17.20
C LEU A 125 -9.07 0.41 16.26
N PHE A 126 -10.28 0.35 15.72
CA PHE A 126 -10.67 -0.73 14.81
C PHE A 126 -9.82 -0.71 13.54
N MET A 127 -9.75 0.43 12.85
CA MET A 127 -8.98 0.58 11.62
C MET A 127 -7.47 0.40 11.88
N CYS A 128 -6.97 0.86 13.03
CA CYS A 128 -5.59 0.63 13.46
C CYS A 128 -5.26 -0.87 13.53
N LYS A 129 -6.11 -1.64 14.23
CA LYS A 129 -5.94 -3.09 14.35
C LYS A 129 -6.10 -3.78 13.01
N PHE A 130 -7.10 -3.37 12.22
CA PHE A 130 -7.37 -3.96 10.92
C PHE A 130 -6.24 -3.73 9.93
N ALA A 131 -5.71 -2.50 9.83
CA ALA A 131 -4.57 -2.17 8.99
C ALA A 131 -3.32 -2.99 9.37
N SER A 132 -3.08 -3.17 10.68
CA SER A 132 -2.02 -4.06 11.17
C SER A 132 -2.25 -5.51 10.73
N SER A 133 -3.47 -6.03 10.89
CA SER A 133 -3.82 -7.39 10.47
C SER A 133 -3.63 -7.59 8.97
N VAL A 134 -4.05 -6.63 8.14
CA VAL A 134 -3.86 -6.65 6.69
C VAL A 134 -2.38 -6.70 6.31
N MET A 135 -1.53 -5.93 6.99
CA MET A 135 -0.09 -5.99 6.79
C MET A 135 0.48 -7.40 7.07
N PHE A 136 0.09 -8.03 8.18
CA PHE A 136 0.54 -9.40 8.47
C PHE A 136 -0.04 -10.44 7.51
N LEU A 137 -1.29 -10.31 7.08
CA LEU A 137 -1.90 -11.19 6.07
C LEU A 137 -1.15 -11.12 4.73
N ASN A 138 -0.70 -9.93 4.37
CA ASN A 138 0.14 -9.72 3.19
C ASN A 138 1.50 -10.43 3.32
N MET A 139 2.14 -10.30 4.48
CA MET A 139 3.38 -11.01 4.81
C MET A 139 3.21 -12.53 4.68
N PHE A 140 2.19 -13.10 5.35
CA PHE A 140 1.95 -14.54 5.34
C PHE A 140 1.64 -15.05 3.95
N SER A 141 0.82 -14.32 3.18
CA SER A 141 0.51 -14.66 1.79
C SER A 141 1.77 -14.72 0.92
N SER A 142 2.69 -13.77 1.12
CA SER A 142 4.00 -13.76 0.44
C SER A 142 4.88 -14.94 0.84
N ILE A 143 4.98 -15.27 2.13
CA ILE A 143 5.76 -16.43 2.62
C ILE A 143 5.18 -17.73 2.07
N PHE A 144 3.87 -17.92 2.16
CA PHE A 144 3.21 -19.14 1.65
C PHE A 144 3.46 -19.32 0.16
N LEU A 145 3.43 -18.23 -0.62
CA LEU A 145 3.78 -18.29 -2.03
C LEU A 145 5.23 -18.74 -2.26
N LEU A 146 6.20 -18.17 -1.54
CA LEU A 146 7.61 -18.57 -1.65
C LEU A 146 7.83 -20.04 -1.31
N VAL A 147 7.16 -20.53 -0.26
CA VAL A 147 7.22 -21.94 0.15
C VAL A 147 6.64 -22.82 -0.95
N VAL A 148 5.47 -22.48 -1.50
CA VAL A 148 4.84 -23.26 -2.57
C VAL A 148 5.70 -23.28 -3.83
N ILE A 149 6.27 -22.14 -4.25
CA ILE A 149 7.19 -22.08 -5.40
C ILE A 149 8.40 -22.97 -5.15
N SER A 150 8.96 -22.95 -3.94
CA SER A 150 10.12 -23.77 -3.57
C SER A 150 9.78 -25.27 -3.61
N ILE A 151 8.62 -25.66 -3.09
CA ILE A 151 8.13 -27.05 -3.11
C ILE A 151 7.87 -27.50 -4.55
N ASP A 152 7.14 -26.72 -5.35
CA ASP A 152 6.84 -27.03 -6.76
C ASP A 152 8.14 -27.25 -7.56
N ARG A 153 9.17 -26.44 -7.32
CA ARG A 153 10.49 -26.63 -7.94
C ARG A 153 11.20 -27.88 -7.42
N CYS A 154 11.19 -28.12 -6.11
CA CYS A 154 11.79 -29.32 -5.51
C CYS A 154 11.16 -30.59 -6.09
N VAL A 155 9.83 -30.67 -6.09
CA VAL A 155 9.05 -31.77 -6.65
C VAL A 155 9.32 -31.94 -8.14
N SER A 156 9.34 -30.85 -8.92
CA SER A 156 9.66 -30.92 -10.34
C SER A 156 11.09 -31.41 -10.62
N VAL A 157 12.06 -31.13 -9.75
CA VAL A 157 13.45 -31.59 -9.91
C VAL A 157 13.54 -33.07 -9.57
N VAL A 158 12.97 -33.49 -8.44
CA VAL A 158 13.01 -34.89 -7.98
C VAL A 158 12.24 -35.80 -8.93
N LEU A 159 11.00 -35.46 -9.28
CA LEU A 159 10.12 -36.30 -10.11
C LEU A 159 10.50 -36.30 -11.60
N ARG A 160 11.09 -35.21 -12.12
CA ARG A 160 11.35 -35.05 -13.56
C ARG A 160 12.82 -35.26 -13.95
N THR A 161 13.53 -36.08 -13.19
CA THR A 161 14.94 -36.47 -13.36
C THR A 161 15.33 -36.88 -14.80
N ASN A 162 14.39 -37.28 -15.67
CA ASN A 162 14.70 -37.78 -17.02
C ASN A 162 14.43 -36.84 -18.21
N ARG A 163 13.94 -35.60 -18.02
CA ARG A 163 13.77 -34.64 -19.13
C ARG A 163 13.94 -33.20 -18.65
N MET A 164 15.14 -32.63 -18.77
CA MET A 164 15.41 -31.25 -19.26
C MET A 164 16.76 -30.71 -18.76
N THR A 165 17.40 -29.98 -19.68
CA THR A 165 18.57 -29.12 -19.53
C THR A 165 18.66 -28.38 -18.19
N LYS A 166 19.85 -28.44 -17.57
CA LYS A 166 20.29 -27.79 -16.33
C LYS A 166 20.30 -26.25 -16.45
N SER A 167 19.14 -25.63 -16.69
CA SER A 167 19.02 -24.17 -16.73
C SER A 167 18.98 -23.63 -15.30
N SER A 168 19.99 -22.83 -14.92
CA SER A 168 20.05 -22.16 -13.61
C SER A 168 19.11 -20.97 -13.47
N LYS A 169 18.41 -20.58 -14.57
CA LYS A 169 17.50 -19.44 -14.63
C LYS A 169 16.38 -19.46 -13.56
N PRO A 170 15.60 -20.54 -13.36
CA PRO A 170 14.57 -20.59 -12.32
C PRO A 170 15.13 -20.52 -10.88
N PHE A 171 16.31 -21.08 -10.62
CA PHE A 171 16.94 -21.00 -9.30
C PHE A 171 17.41 -19.59 -8.96
N LYS A 172 18.00 -18.88 -9.93
CA LYS A 172 18.38 -17.46 -9.77
C LYS A 172 17.17 -16.60 -9.43
N VAL A 173 16.05 -16.87 -10.08
CA VAL A 173 14.78 -16.17 -9.83
C VAL A 173 14.26 -16.46 -8.43
N MET A 174 14.19 -17.73 -8.05
CA MET A 174 13.72 -18.13 -6.72
C MET A 174 14.57 -17.46 -5.62
N SER A 175 15.90 -17.48 -5.79
CA SER A 175 16.82 -16.78 -4.89
C SER A 175 16.58 -15.27 -4.86
N ALA A 176 16.32 -14.63 -6.01
CA ALA A 176 15.98 -13.21 -6.06
C ALA A 176 14.66 -12.89 -5.35
N LEU A 177 13.63 -13.74 -5.48
CA LEU A 177 12.35 -13.57 -4.78
C LEU A 177 12.48 -13.68 -3.27
N VAL A 178 13.26 -14.67 -2.80
CA VAL A 178 13.55 -14.84 -1.37
C VAL A 178 14.35 -13.66 -0.84
N ALA A 179 15.38 -13.22 -1.55
CA ALA A 179 16.17 -12.05 -1.17
C ALA A 179 15.30 -10.78 -1.10
N ALA A 180 14.45 -10.55 -2.11
CA ALA A 180 13.53 -9.41 -2.14
C ALA A 180 12.57 -9.41 -0.94
N PHE A 181 12.03 -10.57 -0.56
CA PHE A 181 11.18 -10.71 0.61
C PHE A 181 11.89 -10.26 1.89
N PHE A 182 13.11 -10.76 2.15
CA PHE A 182 13.86 -10.35 3.33
C PHE A 182 14.24 -8.88 3.28
N VAL A 183 14.68 -8.35 2.14
CA VAL A 183 15.01 -6.92 1.99
C VAL A 183 13.81 -6.02 2.30
N CYS A 184 12.60 -6.43 1.90
CA CYS A 184 11.39 -5.65 2.15
C CYS A 184 10.89 -5.76 3.59
N TRP A 185 10.90 -6.96 4.19
CA TRP A 185 10.27 -7.22 5.49
C TRP A 185 11.21 -7.10 6.69
N LEU A 186 12.49 -7.44 6.53
CA LEU A 186 13.44 -7.49 7.64
C LEU A 186 13.63 -6.13 8.34
N PRO A 187 13.78 -5.00 7.63
CA PRO A 187 13.97 -3.72 8.31
C PRO A 187 12.77 -3.33 9.20
N TYR A 188 11.54 -3.60 8.75
CA TYR A 188 10.34 -3.35 9.55
C TYR A 188 10.37 -4.14 10.87
N HIS A 189 10.72 -5.43 10.80
CA HIS A 189 10.84 -6.26 12.00
C HIS A 189 11.99 -5.84 12.91
N VAL A 190 13.13 -5.44 12.36
CA VAL A 190 14.26 -4.92 13.14
C VAL A 190 13.83 -3.69 13.94
N PHE A 191 13.19 -2.71 13.30
CA PHE A 191 12.76 -1.49 13.99
C PHE A 191 11.65 -1.75 15.01
N ILE A 192 10.73 -2.68 14.76
CA ILE A 192 9.76 -3.12 15.76
C ILE A 192 10.44 -3.73 16.98
N LEU A 193 11.43 -4.60 16.77
CA LEU A 193 12.15 -5.23 17.87
C LEU A 193 12.93 -4.19 18.68
N LEU A 194 13.51 -3.18 18.02
CA LEU A 194 14.17 -2.06 18.68
C LEU A 194 13.20 -1.19 19.47
N GLU A 195 11.97 -0.98 18.98
CA GLU A 195 10.92 -0.25 19.69
C GLU A 195 10.53 -0.93 21.02
N LEU A 196 10.60 -2.27 21.09
CA LEU A 196 10.40 -2.99 22.35
C LEU A 196 11.47 -2.65 23.39
N ASN A 197 12.65 -2.22 22.96
CA ASN A 197 13.76 -1.76 23.79
C ASN A 197 13.94 -0.23 23.77
N HIS A 198 12.83 0.51 23.78
CA HIS A 198 12.80 1.98 23.67
C HIS A 198 13.65 2.75 24.71
N GLN A 199 14.06 2.12 25.81
CA GLN A 199 14.92 2.75 26.82
C GLN A 199 16.34 3.04 26.29
N ASN A 200 16.77 2.37 25.23
CA ASN A 200 18.14 2.49 24.69
C ASN A 200 18.24 3.30 23.39
N TYR A 201 17.12 3.73 22.81
CA TYR A 201 17.09 4.36 21.49
C TYR A 201 16.20 5.60 21.47
N ASP A 202 16.62 6.63 20.74
CA ASP A 202 15.84 7.85 20.55
C ASP A 202 14.51 7.53 19.82
N TYR A 203 13.41 8.05 20.36
CA TYR A 203 12.08 7.90 19.80
C TYR A 203 11.99 8.38 18.33
N ARG A 204 12.73 9.43 17.97
CA ARG A 204 12.73 9.98 16.60
C ARG A 204 13.32 8.98 15.61
N VAL A 205 14.40 8.31 16.00
CA VAL A 205 15.08 7.30 15.19
C VAL A 205 14.18 6.08 15.01
N LEU A 206 13.51 5.64 16.08
CA LEU A 206 12.57 4.52 16.03
C LEU A 206 11.38 4.84 15.11
N VAL A 207 10.77 6.01 15.25
CA VAL A 207 9.64 6.44 14.40
C VAL A 207 10.05 6.56 12.94
N ALA A 208 11.19 7.21 12.65
CA ALA A 208 11.70 7.33 11.28
C ALA A 208 12.01 5.95 10.68
N GLY A 209 12.67 5.08 11.45
CA GLY A 209 12.96 3.71 11.06
C GLY A 209 11.72 2.88 10.76
N LEU A 210 10.66 3.01 11.56
CA LEU A 210 9.37 2.34 11.33
C LEU A 210 8.67 2.87 10.08
N LYS A 211 8.70 4.18 9.81
CA LYS A 211 8.16 4.76 8.56
C LYS A 211 8.87 4.19 7.34
N VAL A 212 10.21 4.18 7.37
CA VAL A 212 11.05 3.62 6.30
C VAL A 212 10.82 2.12 6.15
N GLY A 213 10.80 1.37 7.25
CA GLY A 213 10.52 -0.06 7.27
C GLY A 213 9.14 -0.41 6.70
N THR A 214 8.12 0.36 7.04
CA THR A 214 6.76 0.18 6.51
C THR A 214 6.70 0.44 5.01
N ALA A 215 7.40 1.47 4.51
CA ALA A 215 7.50 1.75 3.07
C ALA A 215 8.23 0.62 2.32
N MET A 216 9.29 0.04 2.90
CA MET A 216 9.97 -1.11 2.31
C MET A 216 9.11 -2.37 2.35
N ALA A 217 8.36 -2.62 3.43
CA ALA A 217 7.42 -3.73 3.48
C ALA A 217 6.30 -3.56 2.44
N ALA A 218 5.79 -2.33 2.28
CA ALA A 218 4.82 -2.00 1.25
C ALA A 218 5.37 -2.19 -0.17
N ALA A 219 6.69 -2.03 -0.35
CA ALA A 219 7.33 -2.24 -1.64
C ALA A 219 7.20 -3.68 -2.14
N ASN A 220 7.12 -4.66 -1.23
CA ASN A 220 6.91 -6.07 -1.56
C ASN A 220 5.66 -6.28 -2.45
N SER A 221 4.59 -5.53 -2.20
CA SER A 221 3.31 -5.65 -2.92
C SER A 221 3.33 -5.14 -4.37
N PHE A 222 4.32 -4.33 -4.75
CA PHE A 222 4.52 -3.94 -6.15
C PHE A 222 5.62 -4.73 -6.86
N LEU A 223 6.42 -5.54 -6.15
CA LEU A 223 7.46 -6.40 -6.75
C LEU A 223 6.88 -7.68 -7.39
N ASN A 224 5.58 -7.90 -7.24
CA ASN A 224 4.81 -8.98 -7.84
C ASN A 224 4.87 -9.11 -9.38
N PRO A 225 5.15 -8.08 -10.21
CA PRO A 225 5.41 -8.24 -11.64
C PRO A 225 6.53 -9.25 -11.93
N VAL A 226 7.52 -9.40 -11.05
CA VAL A 226 8.54 -10.46 -11.17
C VAL A 226 7.89 -11.84 -11.04
N LEU A 227 6.96 -12.04 -10.10
CA LEU A 227 6.19 -13.29 -9.95
C LEU A 227 5.28 -13.55 -11.15
N TYR A 228 4.64 -12.52 -11.71
CA TYR A 228 3.76 -12.68 -12.87
C TYR A 228 4.50 -12.98 -14.18
N VAL A 229 5.79 -12.64 -14.26
CA VAL A 229 6.68 -13.10 -15.33
C VAL A 229 6.88 -14.63 -15.27
N PHE A 230 6.71 -15.27 -14.10
CA PHE A 230 6.77 -16.73 -13.90
C PHE A 230 5.41 -17.44 -13.96
N MET A 231 4.30 -16.71 -14.01
CA MET A 231 2.93 -17.27 -14.18
C MET A 231 2.71 -17.99 -15.53
N GLY A 232 3.76 -18.18 -16.32
CA GLY A 232 3.76 -18.92 -17.57
C GLY A 232 3.39 -18.05 -18.76
N ASN A 233 3.65 -18.58 -19.96
CA ASN A 233 3.39 -17.87 -21.21
C ASN A 233 1.91 -17.55 -21.41
N ASP A 234 1.00 -18.23 -20.72
CA ASP A 234 -0.44 -18.03 -20.83
C ASP A 234 -0.92 -16.74 -20.16
N PHE A 235 -0.32 -16.34 -19.02
CA PHE A 235 -0.56 -15.03 -18.43
C PHE A 235 -0.05 -13.92 -19.31
N LYS A 236 1.22 -14.02 -19.74
CA LYS A 236 1.83 -13.02 -20.62
C LYS A 236 1.01 -12.82 -21.89
N ARG A 237 0.50 -13.91 -22.49
CA ARG A 237 -0.33 -13.86 -23.70
C ARG A 237 -1.67 -13.15 -23.44
N LYS A 238 -2.38 -13.52 -22.36
CA LYS A 238 -3.68 -12.90 -22.01
C LYS A 238 -3.53 -11.44 -21.59
N PHE A 239 -2.48 -11.12 -20.84
CA PHE A 239 -2.12 -9.76 -20.48
C PHE A 239 -1.84 -8.93 -21.73
N LYS A 240 -0.91 -9.37 -22.58
CA LYS A 240 -0.55 -8.68 -23.82
C LYS A 240 -1.75 -8.50 -24.74
N SER A 241 -2.59 -9.53 -24.92
CA SER A 241 -3.81 -9.45 -25.71
C SER A 241 -4.82 -8.44 -25.14
N THR A 242 -4.98 -8.37 -23.81
CA THR A 242 -5.93 -7.45 -23.17
C THR A 242 -5.44 -6.00 -23.21
N VAL A 243 -4.13 -5.78 -23.04
CA VAL A 243 -3.54 -4.43 -23.12
C VAL A 243 -3.55 -3.95 -24.56
N LEU A 244 -3.10 -4.76 -25.52
CA LEU A 244 -3.09 -4.41 -26.93
C LEU A 244 -4.50 -4.12 -27.46
N SER A 245 -5.50 -4.94 -27.11
CA SER A 245 -6.86 -4.69 -27.59
C SER A 245 -7.46 -3.39 -27.02
N LYS A 246 -7.15 -3.02 -25.78
CA LYS A 246 -7.57 -1.74 -25.21
C LYS A 246 -6.86 -0.56 -25.86
N MET A 247 -5.55 -0.67 -26.15
CA MET A 247 -4.80 0.35 -26.87
C MET A 247 -5.35 0.53 -28.29
N GLU A 248 -5.60 -0.57 -29.01
CA GLU A 248 -6.17 -0.55 -30.36
C GLU A 248 -7.57 0.08 -30.37
N ASN A 249 -8.41 -0.25 -29.38
CA ASN A 249 -9.72 0.37 -29.22
C ASN A 249 -9.63 1.87 -28.88
N ALA A 250 -8.69 2.30 -28.05
CA ALA A 250 -8.49 3.72 -27.72
C ALA A 250 -8.03 4.52 -28.94
N MET A 251 -7.10 3.97 -29.74
CA MET A 251 -6.63 4.57 -30.99
C MET A 251 -7.73 4.59 -32.07
N GLY A 252 -8.56 3.55 -32.13
CA GLY A 252 -9.71 3.48 -33.04
C GLY A 252 -10.81 4.49 -32.70
N ASP A 253 -10.99 4.82 -31.42
CA ASP A 253 -12.00 5.79 -30.97
C ASP A 253 -11.56 7.24 -31.27
N GLU A 254 -10.27 7.56 -31.18
CA GLU A 254 -9.72 8.84 -31.66
C GLU A 254 -9.89 9.01 -33.18
N GLY A 255 -9.61 7.95 -33.96
CA GLY A 255 -9.79 7.96 -35.42
C GLY A 255 -11.25 8.17 -35.84
N ARG A 256 -12.19 7.48 -35.19
CA ARG A 256 -13.64 7.64 -35.45
C ARG A 256 -14.20 8.98 -35.01
N THR A 257 -13.63 9.58 -33.97
CA THR A 257 -14.07 10.88 -33.46
C THR A 257 -13.57 11.99 -34.38
N THR A 258 -12.30 11.95 -34.77
CA THR A 258 -11.69 12.88 -35.75
C THR A 258 -12.37 12.82 -37.11
N SER A 259 -12.66 11.62 -37.62
CA SER A 259 -13.41 11.45 -38.88
C SER A 259 -14.83 12.03 -38.80
N ARG A 260 -15.55 11.83 -37.68
CA ARG A 260 -16.89 12.44 -37.47
C ARG A 260 -16.84 13.96 -37.37
N TYR A 261 -15.81 14.55 -36.77
CA TYR A 261 -15.63 16.01 -36.74
C TYR A 261 -15.35 16.57 -38.14
N LEU A 262 -14.47 15.93 -38.92
CA LEU A 262 -14.15 16.35 -40.29
C LEU A 262 -15.35 16.21 -41.25
N SER A 263 -16.13 15.14 -41.14
CA SER A 263 -17.37 14.96 -41.91
C SER A 263 -18.46 15.96 -41.55
N ARG A 264 -18.48 16.45 -40.30
CA ARG A 264 -19.46 17.43 -39.82
C ARG A 264 -19.03 18.87 -40.12
N SER A 265 -17.73 19.15 -40.23
CA SER A 265 -17.22 20.45 -40.72
C SER A 265 -17.47 20.63 -42.21
N SER A 266 -17.21 19.58 -43.01
CA SER A 266 -17.45 19.60 -44.47
C SER A 266 -18.93 19.74 -44.85
N SER A 267 -19.85 19.20 -44.04
CA SER A 267 -21.29 19.39 -44.28
C SER A 267 -21.81 20.78 -43.91
N VAL A 268 -21.11 21.50 -43.02
CA VAL A 268 -21.45 22.89 -42.65
C VAL A 268 -20.93 23.87 -43.71
N ASP A 269 -19.72 23.67 -44.24
CA ASP A 269 -19.17 24.49 -45.33
C ASP A 269 -19.93 24.32 -46.66
N GLY A 270 -20.40 23.11 -46.97
CA GLY A 270 -21.24 22.85 -48.14
C GLY A 270 -22.63 23.53 -48.07
N ARG A 271 -23.11 23.82 -46.86
CA ARG A 271 -24.40 24.49 -46.62
C ARG A 271 -24.27 26.02 -46.57
N ALA A 272 -23.08 26.55 -46.27
CA ALA A 272 -22.78 27.98 -46.34
C ALA A 272 -22.48 28.45 -47.78
N SER A 273 -21.90 27.60 -48.63
CA SER A 273 -21.58 27.94 -50.02
C SER A 273 -22.78 27.90 -50.99
N THR A 274 -23.94 27.41 -50.56
CA THR A 274 -25.15 27.30 -51.40
C THR A 274 -26.09 28.52 -51.30
N HIS A 275 -25.69 29.58 -50.57
CA HIS A 275 -26.51 30.75 -50.29
C HIS A 275 -25.94 32.09 -50.82
N ILE A 276 -25.00 32.08 -51.77
CA ILE A 276 -24.52 33.28 -52.48
C ILE A 276 -24.97 33.23 -53.94
#